data_AF-A0A0D1JPX9-F1
#
_entry.id   AF-A0A0D1JPX9-F1
#
_cell.length_a   1.000
_cell.length_b   1.000
_cell.length_c   1.000
_cell.angle_alpha   90.00
_cell.angle_beta   90.00
_cell.angle_gamma   90.00
#
_symmetry.space_group_name_H-M   'P 1'
#
loop_
_entity.id
_entity.type
_entity.pdbx_description
1 polymer ?
#
loop_
_entity_poly.entity_id
_entity_poly.type
_entity_poly.pdbx_seq_one_letter_code
_entity_poly.pdbx_strand_id
1 'polypeptide(L)'
;MRQITPDRYDELRHEWITEHAGIWNFQKRRGEKLNRQIRKRTRMTAGARPNPYDDNLTHPHWARRGSTVEIGLEAIIVLATALLAPLGWAAGKLLYELTVQYIPARLRAYPIPALFGTAIGIGVLTVLLYSPDDSLYRTLLAPYLLAQIPATFAVAGIYGILNGWLAIDGSATWWPITPPPPPVDLDLPFGPDDLTAPPIFDVGEPLSAVDMAPVTQITQSLQSLHLVKIGIAVCAIGAAWMTGAVAVGVKDALTDTASTTSWTLPAPGTR
;
A
#
# COMPACT_ATOMS: atom_id res chain seq x y z
N MET A 1 -13.17 17.84 1.24
CA MET A 1 -12.87 16.56 1.92
C MET A 1 -13.53 15.46 1.11
N ARG A 2 -12.78 14.53 0.48
CA ARG A 2 -13.38 13.31 -0.08
C ARG A 2 -14.09 12.59 1.08
N GLN A 3 -15.41 12.41 1.00
CA GLN A 3 -16.10 11.45 1.87
C GLN A 3 -15.48 10.09 1.55
N ILE A 4 -14.71 9.54 2.49
CA ILE A 4 -14.32 8.14 2.42
C ILE A 4 -15.61 7.40 2.78
N THR A 5 -16.18 6.71 1.81
CA THR A 5 -17.34 5.84 2.03
C THR A 5 -17.03 4.94 3.22
N PRO A 6 -17.95 4.79 4.18
CA PRO A 6 -17.74 3.94 5.33
C PRO A 6 -17.22 2.56 4.91
N ASP A 7 -15.98 2.24 5.26
CA ASP A 7 -15.43 0.92 5.00
C ASP A 7 -15.72 0.07 6.24
N ARG A 8 -16.42 -1.06 6.04
CA ARG A 8 -16.81 -1.99 7.11
C ARG A 8 -15.60 -2.53 7.90
N TYR A 9 -14.42 -2.47 7.31
CA TYR A 9 -13.18 -2.93 7.92
C TYR A 9 -12.44 -1.84 8.70
N ASP A 10 -12.95 -0.61 8.77
CA ASP A 10 -12.25 0.51 9.40
C ASP A 10 -11.92 0.22 10.88
N GLU A 11 -12.80 -0.47 11.61
CA GLU A 11 -12.56 -0.82 13.02
C GLU A 11 -11.43 -1.84 13.17
N LEU A 12 -11.47 -2.95 12.40
CA LEU A 12 -10.40 -3.96 12.37
C LEU A 12 -9.06 -3.37 11.91
N ARG A 13 -9.10 -2.49 10.90
CA ARG A 13 -7.91 -1.79 10.40
C ARG A 13 -7.35 -0.82 11.44
N HIS A 14 -8.22 -0.13 12.18
CA HIS A 14 -7.81 0.72 13.27
C HIS A 14 -7.13 -0.08 14.39
N GLU A 15 -7.77 -1.16 14.85
CA GLU A 15 -7.24 -2.06 15.89
C GLU A 15 -5.85 -2.57 15.50
N TRP A 16 -5.71 -3.07 14.27
CA TRP A 16 -4.42 -3.51 13.73
C TRP A 16 -3.35 -2.42 13.76
N ILE A 17 -3.68 -1.22 13.26
CA ILE A 17 -2.73 -0.12 13.23
C ILE A 17 -2.33 0.27 14.65
N THR A 18 -3.27 0.29 15.60
CA THR A 18 -2.95 0.66 16.99
C THR A 18 -2.03 -0.36 17.66
N GLU A 19 -2.21 -1.66 17.40
CA GLU A 19 -1.36 -2.71 17.94
C GLU A 19 0.02 -2.75 17.28
N HIS A 20 0.09 -2.48 15.97
CA HIS A 20 1.33 -2.62 15.19
C HIS A 20 2.05 -1.28 14.93
N ALA A 21 1.55 -0.16 15.45
CA ALA A 21 2.19 1.15 15.27
C ALA A 21 3.58 1.22 15.92
N GLY A 22 3.78 0.50 17.03
CA GLY A 22 5.05 0.49 17.77
C GLY A 22 5.54 1.90 18.14
N ILE A 23 6.82 2.17 17.87
CA ILE A 23 7.45 3.49 18.11
C ILE A 23 7.11 4.54 17.03
N TRP A 24 6.48 4.13 15.93
CA TRP A 24 6.29 4.97 14.74
C TRP A 24 5.09 5.90 14.88
N ASN A 25 5.37 7.18 15.08
CA ASN A 25 4.39 8.25 15.15
C ASN A 25 3.62 8.46 13.82
N PHE A 26 4.21 8.11 12.66
CA PHE A 26 3.45 8.13 11.40
C PHE A 26 2.29 7.14 11.38
N GLN A 27 2.50 5.95 11.96
CA GLN A 27 1.48 4.92 12.12
C GLN A 27 0.46 5.33 13.18
N LYS A 28 0.91 5.86 14.33
CA LYS A 28 -0.01 6.40 15.36
C LYS A 28 -0.96 7.46 14.80
N ARG A 29 -0.42 8.47 14.09
CA ARG A 29 -1.25 9.50 13.42
C ARG A 29 -2.23 8.90 12.41
N ARG A 30 -1.85 7.82 11.73
CA ARG A 30 -2.72 7.13 10.78
C ARG A 30 -3.89 6.46 11.50
N GLY A 31 -3.63 5.75 12.59
CA GLY A 31 -4.66 5.19 13.46
C GLY A 31 -5.58 6.27 14.02
N GLU A 32 -5.04 7.35 14.55
CA GLU A 32 -5.83 8.48 15.07
C GLU A 32 -6.75 9.11 14.02
N LYS A 33 -6.26 9.29 12.78
CA LYS A 33 -7.09 9.80 11.67
C LYS A 33 -8.27 8.88 11.38
N LEU A 34 -8.03 7.57 11.36
CA LEU A 34 -9.06 6.58 11.11
C LEU A 34 -10.07 6.53 12.27
N ASN A 35 -9.58 6.53 13.51
CA ASN A 35 -10.41 6.58 14.71
C ASN A 35 -11.32 7.82 14.73
N ARG A 36 -10.77 8.98 14.38
CA ARG A 36 -11.57 10.22 14.25
C ARG A 36 -12.69 10.09 13.23
N GLN A 37 -12.46 9.40 12.11
CA GLN A 37 -13.50 9.14 11.10
C GLN A 37 -14.56 8.17 11.62
N ILE A 38 -14.17 7.09 12.31
CA ILE A 38 -15.07 6.15 12.98
C ILE A 38 -15.94 6.90 13.99
N ARG A 39 -15.33 7.58 14.97
CA ARG A 39 -16.05 8.37 15.99
C ARG A 39 -16.96 9.42 15.37
N LYS A 40 -16.53 10.10 14.30
CA LYS A 40 -17.38 11.06 13.59
C LYS A 40 -18.64 10.37 13.04
N ARG A 41 -18.54 9.18 12.44
CA ARG A 41 -19.71 8.43 11.96
C ARG A 41 -20.61 7.99 13.10
N THR A 42 -20.06 7.37 14.15
CA THR A 42 -20.83 6.94 15.33
C THR A 42 -21.59 8.10 15.95
N ARG A 43 -20.96 9.29 16.05
CA ARG A 43 -21.63 10.51 16.52
C ARG A 43 -22.79 10.94 15.63
N MET A 44 -22.62 10.90 14.31
CA MET A 44 -23.68 11.25 13.36
C MET A 44 -24.87 10.29 13.50
N THR A 45 -24.62 8.99 13.66
CA THR A 45 -25.68 7.98 13.86
C THR A 45 -26.38 8.15 15.22
N ALA A 46 -25.62 8.42 16.29
CA ALA A 46 -26.16 8.57 17.64
C ALA A 46 -26.74 9.96 17.94
N GLY A 47 -26.64 10.92 17.01
CA GLY A 47 -27.04 12.32 17.25
C GLY A 47 -26.21 13.04 18.33
N ALA A 48 -25.02 12.53 18.66
CA ALA A 48 -24.19 13.04 19.75
C ALA A 48 -23.39 14.29 19.32
N ARG A 49 -23.26 15.26 20.23
CA ARG A 49 -22.49 16.49 19.97
C ARG A 49 -20.98 16.22 19.89
N PRO A 50 -20.26 16.84 18.95
CA PRO A 50 -18.80 16.73 18.90
C PRO A 50 -18.12 17.34 20.13
N ASN A 51 -17.25 16.59 20.80
CA ASN A 51 -16.31 17.14 21.78
C ASN A 51 -15.13 17.81 21.06
N PRO A 52 -14.86 19.12 21.25
CA PRO A 52 -13.75 19.82 20.59
C PRO A 52 -12.37 19.39 21.07
N TYR A 53 -12.24 18.79 22.27
CA TYR A 53 -10.95 18.42 22.85
C TYR A 53 -10.44 17.04 22.41
N ASP A 54 -11.33 16.20 21.88
CA ASP A 54 -11.07 14.76 21.64
C ASP A 54 -10.63 14.44 20.19
N ASP A 55 -10.42 15.49 19.37
CA ASP A 55 -10.15 15.39 17.93
C ASP A 55 -8.77 15.97 17.53
N ASN A 56 -7.88 16.16 18.50
CA ASN A 56 -6.52 16.64 18.26
C ASN A 56 -5.61 15.51 17.75
N LEU A 57 -5.30 15.54 16.46
CA LEU A 57 -4.43 14.56 15.81
C LEU A 57 -2.95 14.94 16.00
N THR A 58 -2.09 13.97 16.30
CA THR A 58 -0.63 14.10 16.34
C THR A 58 -0.12 14.77 15.08
N HIS A 59 0.63 15.88 15.14
CA HIS A 59 1.04 16.66 13.97
C HIS A 59 1.72 15.82 12.84
N PRO A 60 1.56 16.23 11.56
CA PRO A 60 2.26 15.58 10.43
C PRO A 60 3.77 15.78 10.55
N HIS A 61 4.58 14.91 9.92
CA HIS A 61 6.05 14.93 10.05
C HIS A 61 6.67 16.31 9.84
N TRP A 62 6.27 17.02 8.78
CA TRP A 62 6.81 18.33 8.44
C TRP A 62 6.49 19.42 9.48
N ALA A 63 5.41 19.26 10.26
CA ALA A 63 5.02 20.22 11.30
C ALA A 63 5.39 19.75 12.70
N ARG A 64 5.95 18.54 12.84
CA ARG A 64 6.33 17.98 14.13
C ARG A 64 7.71 18.49 14.51
N ARG A 65 7.82 19.05 15.71
CA ARG A 65 9.09 19.45 16.31
C ARG A 65 9.42 18.54 17.47
N GLY A 66 10.67 18.09 17.56
CA GLY A 66 11.18 17.25 18.63
C GLY A 66 12.58 16.75 18.33
N SER A 67 13.33 16.39 19.37
CA SER A 67 14.72 15.92 19.29
C SER A 67 14.85 14.41 19.56
N THR A 68 13.75 13.67 19.51
CA THR A 68 13.78 12.24 19.82
C THR A 68 14.31 11.44 18.62
N VAL A 69 14.98 10.32 18.91
CA VAL A 69 15.65 9.49 17.88
C VAL A 69 14.64 8.95 16.87
N GLU A 70 13.41 8.65 17.31
CA GLU A 70 12.34 8.12 16.45
C GLU A 70 11.94 9.14 15.38
N ILE A 71 11.90 10.43 15.69
CA ILE A 71 11.57 11.49 14.73
C ILE A 71 12.65 11.58 13.65
N GLY A 72 13.93 11.50 14.06
CA GLY A 72 15.06 11.47 13.13
C GLY A 72 15.02 10.25 12.20
N LEU A 73 14.76 9.07 12.77
CA LEU A 73 14.67 7.83 12.00
C LEU A 73 13.50 7.85 11.01
N GLU A 74 12.33 8.34 11.41
CA GLU A 74 11.19 8.53 10.52
C GLU A 74 11.52 9.46 9.34
N ALA A 75 12.22 10.57 9.62
CA ALA A 75 12.62 11.52 8.60
C ALA A 75 13.60 10.89 7.59
N ILE A 76 14.58 10.11 8.07
CA ILE A 76 15.53 9.39 7.21
C ILE A 76 14.80 8.39 6.31
N ILE A 77 13.88 7.58 6.86
CA ILE A 77 13.12 6.59 6.08
C ILE A 77 12.26 7.29 5.00
N VAL A 78 11.54 8.35 5.37
CA VAL A 78 10.70 9.12 4.44
C VAL A 78 11.55 9.77 3.34
N LEU A 79 12.68 10.37 3.70
CA LEU A 79 13.59 11.01 2.76
C LEU A 79 14.26 10.00 1.83
N ALA A 80 14.75 8.88 2.36
CA ALA A 80 15.32 7.80 1.56
C ALA A 80 14.30 7.25 0.56
N THR A 81 13.04 7.04 1.00
CA THR A 81 11.97 6.57 0.12
C THR A 81 11.62 7.61 -0.95
N ALA A 82 11.58 8.91 -0.59
CA ALA A 82 11.34 10.00 -1.52
C ALA A 82 12.42 10.10 -2.61
N LEU A 83 13.68 9.85 -2.25
CA LEU A 83 14.81 9.92 -3.18
C LEU A 83 14.93 8.66 -4.05
N LEU A 84 14.72 7.48 -3.48
CA LEU A 84 14.86 6.22 -4.21
C LEU A 84 13.71 5.99 -5.19
N ALA A 85 12.49 6.35 -4.81
CA ALA A 85 11.31 6.07 -5.64
C ALA A 85 10.30 7.22 -5.67
N PRO A 86 10.64 8.43 -6.17
CA PRO A 86 9.71 9.55 -6.18
C PRO A 86 8.47 9.26 -7.03
N LEU A 87 8.68 8.75 -8.26
CA LEU A 87 7.60 8.41 -9.17
C LEU A 87 6.89 7.13 -8.73
N GLY A 88 7.66 6.10 -8.36
CA GLY A 88 7.13 4.84 -7.86
C GLY A 88 6.29 5.01 -6.60
N TRP A 89 6.67 5.92 -5.70
CA TRP A 89 5.89 6.21 -4.50
C TRP A 89 4.57 6.91 -4.85
N ALA A 90 4.60 7.97 -5.65
CA ALA A 90 3.39 8.67 -6.06
C ALA A 90 2.42 7.74 -6.81
N ALA A 91 2.93 6.97 -7.78
CA ALA A 91 2.16 6.00 -8.52
C ALA A 91 1.65 4.85 -7.63
N GLY A 92 2.45 4.36 -6.69
CA GLY A 92 2.06 3.28 -5.79
C GLY A 92 0.96 3.69 -4.82
N LYS A 93 0.99 4.94 -4.34
CA LYS A 93 -0.10 5.52 -3.56
C LYS A 93 -1.38 5.65 -4.38
N LEU A 94 -1.28 6.09 -5.64
CA LEU A 94 -2.43 6.17 -6.54
C LEU A 94 -3.01 4.78 -6.82
N LEU A 95 -2.15 3.79 -7.10
CA LEU A 95 -2.54 2.40 -7.31
C LEU A 95 -3.28 1.87 -6.07
N TYR A 96 -2.76 2.12 -4.87
CA TYR A 96 -3.46 1.79 -3.62
C TYR A 96 -4.87 2.41 -3.57
N GLU A 97 -5.01 3.72 -3.83
CA GLU A 97 -6.32 4.39 -3.81
C GLU A 97 -7.29 3.86 -4.87
N LEU A 98 -6.80 3.43 -6.03
CA LEU A 98 -7.60 2.81 -7.08
C LEU A 98 -8.01 1.38 -6.71
N THR A 99 -7.10 0.58 -6.15
CA THR A 99 -7.41 -0.79 -5.72
C THR A 99 -8.47 -0.81 -4.62
N VAL A 100 -8.41 0.12 -3.67
CA VAL A 100 -9.42 0.23 -2.59
C VAL A 100 -10.81 0.54 -3.14
N GLN A 101 -10.95 1.27 -4.26
CA GLN A 101 -12.26 1.55 -4.86
C GLN A 101 -12.97 0.30 -5.41
N TYR A 102 -12.22 -0.78 -5.68
CA TYR A 102 -12.80 -2.06 -6.11
C TYR A 102 -13.32 -2.91 -4.94
N ILE A 103 -13.06 -2.50 -3.70
CA ILE A 103 -13.53 -3.17 -2.49
C ILE A 103 -14.83 -2.47 -2.03
N PRO A 104 -15.93 -3.20 -1.75
CA PRO A 104 -16.06 -4.66 -1.72
C PRO A 104 -16.56 -5.30 -3.04
N ALA A 105 -16.87 -4.48 -4.05
CA ALA A 105 -17.65 -4.91 -5.20
C ALA A 105 -17.00 -6.03 -6.04
N ARG A 106 -15.70 -5.92 -6.32
CA ARG A 106 -14.94 -6.94 -7.08
C ARG A 106 -13.95 -7.72 -6.21
N LEU A 107 -13.36 -7.03 -5.25
CA LEU A 107 -12.36 -7.58 -4.34
C LEU A 107 -12.94 -7.67 -2.94
N ARG A 108 -12.80 -8.83 -2.29
CA ARG A 108 -13.21 -9.03 -0.91
C ARG A 108 -12.30 -8.29 0.06
N ALA A 109 -11.01 -8.26 -0.25
CA ALA A 109 -9.92 -7.73 0.58
C ALA A 109 -8.79 -7.15 -0.28
N TYR A 110 -7.77 -6.56 0.32
CA TYR A 110 -6.68 -5.92 -0.44
C TYR A 110 -5.60 -6.95 -0.85
N PRO A 111 -5.24 -7.07 -2.14
CA PRO A 111 -4.35 -8.14 -2.66
C PRO A 111 -2.86 -7.86 -2.38
N ILE A 112 -2.42 -7.95 -1.12
CA ILE A 112 -1.03 -7.65 -0.74
C ILE A 112 -0.02 -8.58 -1.46
N PRO A 113 -0.19 -9.92 -1.45
CA PRO A 113 0.75 -10.82 -2.11
C PRO A 113 0.84 -10.64 -3.63
N ALA A 114 -0.27 -10.41 -4.34
CA ALA A 114 -0.20 -10.17 -5.78
C ALA A 114 0.54 -8.87 -6.11
N LEU A 115 0.42 -7.83 -5.29
CA LEU A 115 1.17 -6.59 -5.50
C LEU A 115 2.68 -6.80 -5.29
N PHE A 116 3.09 -7.55 -4.26
CA PHE A 116 4.50 -7.92 -4.12
C PHE A 116 4.95 -8.87 -5.24
N GLY A 117 4.12 -9.85 -5.62
CA GLY A 117 4.43 -10.79 -6.70
C GLY A 117 4.60 -10.11 -8.05
N THR A 118 3.75 -9.13 -8.37
CA THR A 118 3.88 -8.31 -9.59
C THR A 118 5.12 -7.41 -9.54
N ALA A 119 5.43 -6.81 -8.38
CA ALA A 119 6.68 -6.07 -8.19
C ALA A 119 7.91 -6.95 -8.45
N ILE A 120 7.91 -8.18 -7.91
CA ILE A 120 8.99 -9.16 -8.11
C ILE A 120 9.09 -9.56 -9.58
N GLY A 121 7.97 -9.94 -10.21
CA GLY A 121 7.97 -10.37 -11.62
C GLY A 121 8.49 -9.29 -12.56
N ILE A 122 8.02 -8.04 -12.40
CA ILE A 122 8.49 -6.90 -13.18
C ILE A 122 9.95 -6.56 -12.85
N GLY A 123 10.34 -6.63 -11.58
CA GLY A 123 11.71 -6.39 -11.14
C GLY A 123 12.69 -7.37 -11.77
N VAL A 124 12.38 -8.67 -11.72
CA VAL A 124 13.17 -9.72 -12.37
C VAL A 124 13.24 -9.49 -13.87
N LEU A 125 12.12 -9.20 -14.52
CA LEU A 125 12.10 -8.89 -15.95
C LEU A 125 12.99 -7.69 -16.29
N THR A 126 12.97 -6.65 -15.47
CA THR A 126 13.81 -5.45 -15.64
C THR A 126 15.28 -5.80 -15.55
N VAL A 127 15.68 -6.62 -14.56
CA VAL A 127 17.07 -7.08 -14.42
C VAL A 127 17.53 -7.93 -15.60
N LEU A 128 16.67 -8.84 -16.08
CA LEU A 128 17.03 -9.74 -17.18
C LEU A 128 17.13 -9.05 -18.54
N LEU A 129 16.32 -8.00 -18.77
CA LEU A 129 16.28 -7.30 -20.06
C LEU A 129 17.21 -6.09 -20.12
N TYR A 130 17.67 -5.57 -18.97
CA TYR A 130 18.50 -4.38 -18.93
C TYR A 130 19.99 -4.75 -19.08
N SER A 131 20.62 -4.27 -20.15
CA SER A 131 22.07 -4.34 -20.35
C SER A 131 22.68 -2.95 -20.19
N PRO A 132 23.55 -2.71 -19.18
CA PRO A 132 24.28 -1.46 -19.05
C PRO A 132 25.28 -1.29 -20.20
N ASP A 133 25.54 -0.03 -20.58
CA ASP A 133 26.41 0.39 -21.70
C ASP A 133 27.36 1.50 -21.19
N ASP A 134 28.40 1.87 -21.93
CA ASP A 134 29.55 2.69 -21.46
C ASP A 134 29.21 4.17 -21.16
N SER A 135 27.93 4.56 -21.17
CA SER A 135 27.50 5.93 -20.90
C SER A 135 26.89 6.08 -19.50
N LEU A 136 27.39 7.06 -18.73
CA LEU A 136 26.87 7.41 -17.40
C LEU A 136 25.34 7.58 -17.35
N TYR A 137 24.76 8.15 -18.41
CA TYR A 137 23.31 8.31 -18.54
C TYR A 137 22.57 6.97 -18.56
N ARG A 138 23.05 6.00 -19.35
CA ARG A 138 22.44 4.67 -19.42
C ARG A 138 22.69 3.92 -18.12
N THR A 139 23.89 3.97 -17.55
CA THR A 139 24.25 3.25 -16.32
C THR A 139 23.47 3.69 -15.08
N LEU A 140 23.14 4.99 -14.94
CA LEU A 140 22.46 5.51 -13.75
C LEU A 140 20.98 5.82 -13.98
N LEU A 141 20.65 6.65 -14.97
CA LEU A 141 19.29 7.19 -15.10
C LEU A 141 18.30 6.16 -15.62
N ALA A 142 18.69 5.37 -16.64
CA ALA A 142 17.81 4.37 -17.22
C ALA A 142 17.35 3.30 -16.19
N PRO A 143 18.23 2.64 -15.42
CA PRO A 143 17.80 1.66 -14.43
C PRO A 143 17.08 2.32 -13.26
N TYR A 144 17.44 3.56 -12.89
CA TYR A 144 16.71 4.31 -11.86
C TYR A 144 15.25 4.58 -12.23
N LEU A 145 15.00 4.99 -13.48
CA LEU A 145 13.64 5.22 -14.00
C LEU A 145 12.87 3.90 -14.19
N LEU A 146 13.52 2.86 -14.72
CA LEU A 146 12.90 1.55 -14.88
C LEU A 146 12.53 0.93 -13.53
N ALA A 147 13.36 1.10 -12.50
CA ALA A 147 13.10 0.63 -11.14
C ALA A 147 11.86 1.28 -10.49
N GLN A 148 11.38 2.43 -11.00
CA GLN A 148 10.15 3.05 -10.51
C GLN A 148 8.91 2.19 -10.77
N ILE A 149 8.92 1.37 -11.82
CA ILE A 149 7.80 0.50 -12.19
C ILE A 149 7.60 -0.60 -11.12
N PRO A 150 8.56 -1.48 -10.82
CA PRO A 150 8.39 -2.46 -9.74
C PRO A 150 8.22 -1.78 -8.37
N ALA A 151 8.86 -0.62 -8.13
CA ALA A 151 8.66 0.15 -6.91
C ALA A 151 7.20 0.61 -6.73
N THR A 152 6.48 0.90 -7.81
CA THR A 152 5.05 1.26 -7.77
C THR A 152 4.21 0.18 -7.09
N PHE A 153 4.40 -1.07 -7.52
CA PHE A 153 3.66 -2.22 -6.97
C PHE A 153 4.10 -2.56 -5.55
N ALA A 154 5.40 -2.51 -5.27
CA ALA A 154 5.93 -2.74 -3.92
C ALA A 154 5.40 -1.70 -2.92
N VAL A 155 5.38 -0.42 -3.30
CA VAL A 155 4.84 0.65 -2.47
C VAL A 155 3.34 0.47 -2.25
N ALA A 156 2.56 0.12 -3.28
CA ALA A 156 1.14 -0.18 -3.11
C ALA A 156 0.91 -1.32 -2.10
N GLY A 157 1.69 -2.40 -2.17
CA GLY A 157 1.67 -3.50 -1.19
C GLY A 157 2.00 -3.03 0.23
N ILE A 158 3.05 -2.21 0.39
CA ILE A 158 3.41 -1.60 1.68
C ILE A 158 2.27 -0.72 2.20
N TYR A 159 1.63 0.10 1.36
CA TYR A 159 0.47 0.88 1.76
C TYR A 159 -0.70 0.01 2.22
N GLY A 160 -0.91 -1.17 1.61
CA GLY A 160 -1.86 -2.17 2.09
C GLY A 160 -1.58 -2.57 3.55
N ILE A 161 -0.33 -2.94 3.84
CA ILE A 161 0.12 -3.30 5.20
C ILE A 161 -0.05 -2.13 6.17
N LEU A 162 0.50 -0.97 5.82
CA LEU A 162 0.49 0.23 6.68
C LEU A 162 -0.92 0.78 6.89
N ASN A 163 -1.89 0.48 6.02
CA ASN A 163 -3.30 0.85 6.20
C ASN A 163 -4.09 -0.20 6.97
N GLY A 164 -3.45 -1.26 7.46
CA GLY A 164 -4.05 -2.28 8.32
C GLY A 164 -4.85 -3.35 7.58
N TRP A 165 -4.69 -3.48 6.26
CA TRP A 165 -5.44 -4.48 5.50
C TRP A 165 -5.10 -5.92 5.91
N LEU A 166 -3.95 -6.16 6.55
CA LEU A 166 -3.56 -7.47 7.07
C LEU A 166 -4.48 -8.02 8.16
N ALA A 167 -5.29 -7.21 8.82
CA ALA A 167 -6.27 -7.72 9.78
C ALA A 167 -7.52 -8.33 9.14
N ILE A 168 -7.70 -8.15 7.83
CA ILE A 168 -8.89 -8.59 7.09
C ILE A 168 -8.58 -9.93 6.42
N ASP A 169 -9.49 -10.89 6.57
CA ASP A 169 -9.33 -12.21 5.96
C ASP A 169 -9.32 -12.13 4.44
N GLY A 170 -8.32 -12.75 3.83
CA GLY A 170 -8.13 -12.75 2.38
C GLY A 170 -7.05 -11.77 1.92
N SER A 171 -6.67 -10.79 2.73
CA SER A 171 -5.59 -9.85 2.35
C SER A 171 -4.23 -10.51 2.19
N ALA A 172 -4.00 -11.67 2.82
CA ALA A 172 -2.80 -12.48 2.66
C ALA A 172 -2.92 -13.55 1.55
N THR A 173 -4.05 -13.62 0.84
CA THR A 173 -4.21 -14.50 -0.33
C THR A 173 -3.72 -13.82 -1.60
N TRP A 174 -3.35 -14.61 -2.61
CA TRP A 174 -2.84 -14.09 -3.88
C TRP A 174 -3.81 -13.10 -4.52
N TRP A 175 -5.09 -13.46 -4.66
CA TRP A 175 -6.11 -12.58 -5.24
C TRP A 175 -7.49 -12.82 -4.58
N PRO A 176 -7.93 -11.97 -3.64
CA PRO A 176 -9.16 -12.17 -2.87
C PRO A 176 -10.40 -11.69 -3.65
N ILE A 177 -10.96 -12.58 -4.47
CA ILE A 177 -12.20 -12.31 -5.23
C ILE A 177 -13.40 -12.36 -4.28
N THR A 178 -14.35 -11.44 -4.48
CA THR A 178 -15.65 -11.50 -3.78
C THR A 178 -16.42 -12.74 -4.27
N PRO A 179 -16.81 -13.68 -3.38
CA PRO A 179 -17.56 -14.86 -3.80
C PRO A 179 -18.89 -14.44 -4.44
N PRO A 180 -19.39 -15.18 -5.44
CA PRO A 180 -20.69 -14.90 -6.01
C PRO A 180 -21.77 -14.99 -4.91
N PRO A 181 -22.82 -14.15 -4.97
CA PRO A 181 -23.91 -14.25 -4.02
C PRO A 181 -24.48 -15.67 -4.07
N PRO A 182 -24.79 -16.27 -2.91
CA PRO A 182 -25.36 -17.62 -2.88
C PRO A 182 -26.64 -17.63 -3.74
N PRO A 183 -26.83 -18.66 -4.59
CA PRO A 183 -28.08 -18.78 -5.34
C PRO A 183 -29.20 -18.89 -4.31
N VAL A 184 -30.16 -17.97 -4.42
CA VAL A 184 -31.39 -18.06 -3.64
C VAL A 184 -32.29 -19.04 -4.38
N ASP A 185 -32.07 -20.35 -4.19
CA ASP A 185 -33.04 -21.35 -4.60
C ASP A 185 -34.23 -21.27 -3.65
N LEU A 186 -35.19 -20.40 -3.99
CA LEU A 186 -36.50 -20.40 -3.37
C LEU A 186 -37.30 -21.56 -3.95
N ASP A 187 -37.00 -22.78 -3.49
CA ASP A 187 -37.86 -23.96 -3.69
C ASP A 187 -39.05 -23.89 -2.72
N LEU A 188 -39.67 -22.71 -2.66
CA LEU A 188 -40.91 -22.48 -1.94
C LEU A 188 -42.04 -22.77 -2.93
N PRO A 189 -42.98 -23.68 -2.61
CA PRO A 189 -44.16 -23.89 -3.42
C PRO A 189 -45.05 -22.66 -3.30
N PHE A 190 -44.77 -21.63 -4.10
CA PHE A 190 -45.62 -20.46 -4.22
C PHE A 190 -46.95 -20.91 -4.83
N GLY A 191 -48.00 -20.92 -4.01
CA GLY A 191 -49.37 -21.13 -4.49
C GLY A 191 -49.81 -19.96 -5.37
N PRO A 192 -50.85 -20.12 -6.21
CA PRO A 192 -51.38 -19.04 -7.05
C PRO A 192 -51.76 -17.76 -6.28
N ASP A 193 -52.14 -17.89 -5.01
CA ASP A 193 -52.46 -16.76 -4.11
C ASP A 193 -51.23 -16.03 -3.54
N ASP A 194 -50.05 -16.65 -3.59
CA ASP A 194 -48.82 -16.16 -2.94
C ASP A 194 -48.05 -15.15 -3.82
N LEU A 195 -48.47 -14.97 -5.08
CA LEU A 195 -47.90 -13.98 -6.01
C LEU A 195 -48.47 -12.56 -5.80
N THR A 196 -49.57 -12.44 -5.04
CA THR A 196 -50.23 -11.15 -4.75
C THR A 196 -50.23 -10.80 -3.27
N ALA A 197 -49.76 -11.71 -2.42
CA ALA A 197 -49.60 -11.45 -1.01
C ALA A 197 -48.55 -10.36 -0.80
N PRO A 198 -48.80 -9.37 0.09
CA PRO A 198 -47.75 -8.46 0.51
C PRO A 198 -46.57 -9.29 1.04
N PRO A 199 -45.33 -8.93 0.70
CA PRO A 199 -44.17 -9.74 1.03
C PRO A 199 -44.10 -9.93 2.55
N ILE A 200 -44.11 -11.18 2.99
CA ILE A 200 -44.05 -11.56 4.42
C ILE A 200 -42.68 -11.15 5.01
N PHE A 201 -41.66 -11.13 4.16
CA PHE A 201 -40.36 -10.58 4.48
C PHE A 201 -40.34 -9.11 4.10
N ASP A 202 -39.91 -8.26 5.03
CA ASP A 202 -39.55 -6.88 4.72
C ASP A 202 -38.55 -6.96 3.56
N VAL A 203 -38.92 -6.42 2.39
CA VAL A 203 -38.02 -6.33 1.25
C VAL A 203 -37.06 -5.21 1.62
N GLY A 204 -36.12 -5.54 2.51
CA GLY A 204 -35.13 -4.60 2.99
C GLY A 204 -34.51 -3.92 1.78
N GLU A 205 -34.29 -2.60 1.91
CA GLU A 205 -33.51 -1.86 0.94
C GLU A 205 -32.29 -2.68 0.51
N PRO A 206 -31.91 -2.65 -0.79
CA PRO A 206 -30.81 -3.44 -1.28
C PRO A 206 -29.63 -3.30 -0.32
N LEU A 207 -29.20 -4.44 0.23
CA LEU A 207 -28.13 -4.53 1.21
C LEU A 207 -27.06 -3.52 0.86
N SER A 208 -26.81 -2.58 1.77
CA SER A 208 -25.86 -1.51 1.53
C SER A 208 -24.50 -2.16 1.23
N ALA A 209 -23.57 -1.45 0.57
CA ALA A 209 -22.23 -2.02 0.33
C ALA A 209 -21.53 -2.53 1.62
N VAL A 210 -21.98 -2.06 2.78
CA VAL A 210 -21.56 -2.52 4.11
C VAL A 210 -21.99 -3.97 4.38
N ASP A 211 -23.13 -4.43 3.85
CA ASP A 211 -23.78 -5.70 4.20
C ASP A 211 -23.36 -6.90 3.31
N MET A 212 -22.64 -6.66 2.21
CA MET A 212 -22.25 -7.72 1.24
C MET A 212 -21.05 -8.59 1.64
N ALA A 213 -20.33 -8.28 2.72
CA ALA A 213 -19.25 -9.14 3.23
C ALA A 213 -19.71 -9.95 4.45
N PRO A 214 -19.08 -11.10 4.74
CA PRO A 214 -19.58 -12.02 5.75
C PRO A 214 -19.68 -11.35 7.12
N VAL A 215 -20.85 -11.44 7.76
CA VAL A 215 -21.17 -10.86 9.09
C VAL A 215 -20.24 -11.39 10.19
N THR A 216 -19.43 -12.41 9.91
CA THR A 216 -18.74 -13.24 10.89
C THR A 216 -17.40 -12.72 11.38
N GLN A 217 -16.79 -11.70 10.75
CA GLN A 217 -15.44 -11.26 11.14
C GLN A 217 -15.49 -10.16 12.21
N ILE A 218 -15.68 -10.59 13.47
CA ILE A 218 -15.71 -9.74 14.66
C ILE A 218 -14.30 -9.55 15.26
N THR A 219 -13.34 -10.40 14.88
CA THR A 219 -11.98 -10.42 15.43
C THR A 219 -10.91 -10.38 14.34
N GLN A 220 -9.68 -10.02 14.71
CA GLN A 220 -8.53 -10.00 13.80
C GLN A 220 -8.28 -11.35 13.11
N SER A 221 -7.83 -11.30 11.85
CA SER A 221 -7.53 -12.48 11.05
C SER A 221 -6.41 -13.36 11.62
N LEU A 222 -6.61 -14.69 11.64
CA LEU A 222 -5.55 -15.69 11.91
C LEU A 222 -4.90 -16.22 10.62
N GLN A 223 -4.93 -15.44 9.54
CA GLN A 223 -4.45 -15.88 8.23
C GLN A 223 -2.93 -16.08 8.18
N SER A 224 -2.48 -17.02 7.33
CA SER A 224 -1.05 -17.25 7.11
C SER A 224 -0.41 -16.07 6.39
N LEU A 225 0.67 -15.55 6.97
CA LEU A 225 1.42 -14.40 6.43
C LEU A 225 2.62 -14.82 5.57
N HIS A 226 2.76 -16.10 5.22
CA HIS A 226 3.95 -16.60 4.53
C HIS A 226 4.21 -15.89 3.20
N LEU A 227 3.19 -15.75 2.35
CA LEU A 227 3.33 -15.08 1.05
C LEU A 227 3.71 -13.60 1.19
N VAL A 228 3.16 -12.92 2.19
CA VAL A 228 3.48 -11.52 2.47
C VAL A 228 4.93 -11.38 2.94
N LYS A 229 5.37 -12.24 3.89
CA LYS A 229 6.74 -12.26 4.40
C LYS A 229 7.76 -12.55 3.29
N ILE A 230 7.48 -13.56 2.46
CA ILE A 230 8.32 -13.91 1.31
C ILE A 230 8.38 -12.74 0.32
N GLY A 231 7.22 -12.15 -0.02
CA GLY A 231 7.14 -11.02 -0.94
C GLY A 231 7.97 -9.82 -0.46
N ILE A 232 7.84 -9.44 0.80
CA ILE A 232 8.65 -8.36 1.40
C ILE A 232 10.14 -8.69 1.36
N ALA A 233 10.52 -9.91 1.76
CA ALA A 233 11.93 -10.33 1.80
C ALA A 233 12.56 -10.28 0.41
N VAL A 234 11.90 -10.83 -0.61
CA VAL A 234 12.41 -10.84 -1.99
C VAL A 234 12.49 -9.42 -2.54
N CYS A 235 11.49 -8.57 -2.32
CA CYS A 235 11.55 -7.16 -2.74
C CYS A 235 12.69 -6.40 -2.05
N ALA A 236 12.92 -6.63 -0.76
CA ALA A 236 14.02 -6.00 -0.02
C ALA A 236 15.39 -6.44 -0.55
N ILE A 237 15.57 -7.75 -0.80
CA ILE A 237 16.79 -8.29 -1.40
C ILE A 237 17.01 -7.71 -2.81
N GLY A 238 15.97 -7.68 -3.64
CA GLY A 238 16.05 -7.12 -4.99
C GLY A 238 16.40 -5.63 -5.00
N ALA A 239 15.81 -4.84 -4.09
CA ALA A 239 16.14 -3.42 -3.94
C ALA A 239 17.58 -3.21 -3.47
N ALA A 240 18.05 -3.99 -2.49
CA ALA A 240 19.43 -3.94 -2.02
C ALA A 240 20.43 -4.32 -3.13
N TRP A 241 20.14 -5.38 -3.88
CA TRP A 241 20.94 -5.80 -5.03
C TRP A 241 21.02 -4.71 -6.09
N MET A 242 19.89 -4.13 -6.52
CA MET A 242 19.87 -3.08 -7.53
C MET A 242 20.63 -1.83 -7.09
N THR A 243 20.49 -1.43 -5.82
CA THR A 243 21.23 -0.29 -5.27
C THR A 243 22.74 -0.56 -5.28
N GLY A 244 23.16 -1.77 -4.91
CA GLY A 244 24.56 -2.20 -4.97
C GLY A 244 25.12 -2.24 -6.40
N ALA A 245 24.36 -2.82 -7.34
CA ALA A 245 24.76 -2.90 -8.74
C ALA A 245 24.96 -1.52 -9.37
N VAL A 246 24.04 -0.58 -9.10
CA VAL A 246 24.18 0.82 -9.54
C VAL A 246 25.39 1.49 -8.90
N ALA A 247 25.64 1.27 -7.61
CA ALA A 247 26.80 1.85 -6.93
C ALA A 247 28.13 1.38 -7.52
N VAL A 248 28.24 0.09 -7.86
CA VAL A 248 29.41 -0.47 -8.56
C VAL A 248 29.54 0.12 -9.96
N GLY A 249 28.47 0.15 -10.76
CA GLY A 249 28.51 0.72 -12.10
C GLY A 249 28.88 2.21 -12.14
N VAL A 250 28.42 2.99 -11.15
CA VAL A 250 28.83 4.40 -10.99
C VAL A 250 30.31 4.52 -10.66
N LYS A 251 30.82 3.68 -9.75
CA LYS A 251 32.25 3.66 -9.40
C LYS A 251 33.10 3.39 -10.64
N ASP A 252 32.75 2.37 -11.42
CA ASP A 252 33.51 1.95 -12.59
C ASP A 252 33.51 3.04 -13.67
N ALA A 253 32.35 3.64 -13.96
CA ALA A 253 32.23 4.74 -14.92
C ALA A 253 33.02 6.00 -14.50
N LEU A 254 33.09 6.29 -13.20
CA LEU A 254 33.92 7.39 -12.67
C LEU A 254 35.41 7.10 -12.81
N THR A 255 35.83 5.85 -12.56
CA THR A 255 37.24 5.46 -12.75
C THR A 255 37.68 5.52 -14.21
N ASP A 256 36.81 5.14 -15.15
CA ASP A 256 37.10 5.20 -16.59
C ASP A 256 37.13 6.62 -17.13
N THR A 257 36.28 7.51 -16.61
CA THR A 257 36.31 8.95 -16.94
C THR A 257 37.59 9.61 -16.40
N ALA A 258 38.02 9.24 -15.19
CA ALA A 258 39.24 9.77 -14.59
C ALA A 258 40.49 9.30 -15.34
N SER A 259 40.51 8.04 -15.81
CA SER A 259 41.64 7.49 -16.56
C SER A 259 41.74 8.07 -17.98
N THR A 260 40.63 8.36 -18.66
CA THR A 260 40.65 9.03 -19.98
C THR A 260 41.08 10.49 -19.90
N THR A 261 40.74 11.20 -18.82
CA THR A 261 41.14 12.61 -18.62
C THR A 261 42.65 12.77 -18.39
N SER A 262 43.33 11.80 -17.77
CA SER A 262 44.77 11.90 -17.49
C SER A 262 45.67 11.76 -18.72
N TRP A 263 45.17 11.20 -19.83
CA TRP A 263 45.92 11.06 -21.10
C TRP A 263 45.78 12.26 -22.05
N THR A 264 44.93 13.24 -21.75
CA THR A 264 44.67 14.42 -22.62
C THR A 264 45.36 15.69 -22.13
N LEU A 265 46.53 15.57 -21.47
CA LEU A 265 47.44 16.71 -21.30
C LEU A 265 48.22 16.92 -22.59
N PRO A 266 48.16 18.12 -23.24
CA PRO A 266 49.00 18.41 -24.39
C PRO A 266 50.47 18.34 -23.96
N ALA A 267 51.27 17.57 -24.69
CA ALA A 267 52.72 17.54 -24.51
C ALA A 267 53.24 18.99 -24.55
N PRO A 268 54.06 19.43 -23.57
CA PRO A 268 54.61 20.77 -23.57
C PRO A 268 55.42 20.94 -24.87
N GLY A 269 54.94 21.87 -25.71
CA GLY A 269 55.52 22.15 -27.02
C GLY A 269 57.03 22.35 -26.92
N THR A 270 57.77 21.50 -27.63
CA THR A 270 59.18 21.73 -27.94
C THR A 270 59.27 22.94 -28.86
N ARG A 271 59.98 23.96 -28.36
CA ARG A 271 60.41 25.16 -29.09
C ARG A 271 61.23 24.83 -30.31
#